data_AF-A0A3D1DM99-F1
#
_entry.id   AF-A0A3D1DM99-F1
#
_cell.length_a   1.000
_cell.length_b   1.000
_cell.length_c   1.000
_cell.angle_alpha   90.00
_cell.angle_beta   90.00
_cell.angle_gamma   90.00
#
_symmetry.space_group_name_H-M   'P 1'
#
loop_
_entity.id
_entity.type
_entity.pdbx_description
1 polymer ?
#
loop_
_entity_poly.entity_id
_entity_poly.type
_entity_poly.pdbx_seq_one_letter_code
_entity_poly.pdbx_strand_id
1 'polypeptide(L)'
;MLKRGTAAGGGLLGLLSFNGLSALAESQSRSRSPREVNRRVWPMSCDTMVALPDATTTGTTVLGKNSDRPVFDCQPLVRHPAKQHRSGATLQLEYRTIPQSPRTYATIGSSPYWCWGYEEGINEFGVAIGNEAIFTKTFSDAVAASKAGKPPEPGLLGMDLLRLGLERGRTARKALDVITDLVERYGQWGSGVPGMSHEKGGYDNSYIIADGKEAWILETVGTRWVARRVTRGVATISNQPSIRNRWDLASHDLVDYAIDRGWWPKEQKSDFDFARAYIDLKTPLQLSQLRVQRSHQLLCQKEDGNISPQWVMRVLRDHYEGTFLGGPNFNAALPDFLTLCMHSSPAEF
;
A
#
# COMPACT_ATOMS: atom_id res chain seq x y z
N MET A 1 43.99 54.39 -51.65
CA MET A 1 44.07 55.30 -52.82
C MET A 1 43.08 54.76 -53.85
N LEU A 2 42.15 55.61 -54.33
CA LEU A 2 41.04 55.37 -55.30
C LEU A 2 39.93 54.36 -54.89
N LYS A 3 38.66 54.70 -54.65
CA LYS A 3 37.55 55.43 -55.33
C LYS A 3 36.82 54.64 -56.45
N ARG A 4 35.47 54.58 -56.26
CA ARG A 4 34.34 54.50 -57.23
C ARG A 4 34.12 53.14 -57.92
N GLY A 5 32.90 52.69 -58.24
CA GLY A 5 31.55 53.24 -58.15
C GLY A 5 30.55 52.30 -58.87
N THR A 6 29.33 52.22 -58.34
CA THR A 6 28.01 51.89 -58.93
C THR A 6 27.87 51.37 -60.37
N ALA A 7 27.06 50.32 -60.57
CA ALA A 7 25.93 50.30 -61.52
C ALA A 7 24.96 49.12 -61.27
N ALA A 8 23.70 49.34 -61.68
CA ALA A 8 22.47 48.60 -61.38
C ALA A 8 22.26 47.30 -62.19
N GLY A 9 21.38 46.42 -61.68
CA GLY A 9 20.72 45.36 -62.43
C GLY A 9 19.67 44.65 -61.57
N GLY A 10 18.38 44.82 -61.88
CA GLY A 10 17.25 44.39 -61.05
C GLY A 10 16.85 42.92 -61.17
N GLY A 11 15.88 42.52 -60.33
CA GLY A 11 15.22 41.21 -60.32
C GLY A 11 14.83 40.79 -58.89
N LEU A 12 13.80 41.40 -58.31
CA LEU A 12 12.45 40.87 -58.14
C LEU A 12 12.28 39.82 -57.01
N LEU A 13 11.71 40.32 -55.90
CA LEU A 13 10.80 39.69 -54.93
C LEU A 13 11.12 38.30 -54.35
N GLY A 14 11.54 38.31 -53.08
CA GLY A 14 11.27 37.25 -52.10
C GLY A 14 11.12 37.88 -50.71
N LEU A 15 9.88 38.04 -50.25
CA LEU A 15 9.56 38.57 -48.92
C LEU A 15 10.04 37.61 -47.82
N LEU A 16 10.99 38.06 -47.00
CA LEU A 16 11.20 37.54 -45.64
C LEU A 16 11.26 38.74 -44.70
N SER A 17 10.12 39.10 -44.14
CA SER A 17 9.99 40.11 -43.10
C SER A 17 10.58 39.59 -41.79
N PHE A 18 11.69 40.20 -41.38
CA PHE A 18 12.11 40.25 -39.99
C PHE A 18 11.11 41.11 -39.21
N ASN A 19 10.34 40.50 -38.32
CA ASN A 19 9.82 41.16 -37.12
C ASN A 19 10.20 40.29 -35.93
N GLY A 20 11.32 40.64 -35.29
CA GLY A 20 11.58 40.26 -33.91
C GLY A 20 10.75 41.10 -32.95
N LEU A 21 10.68 40.60 -31.71
CA LEU A 21 10.17 41.26 -30.50
C LEU A 21 8.65 41.40 -30.36
N SER A 22 7.99 40.33 -29.91
CA SER A 22 7.01 40.36 -28.80
C SER A 22 6.32 38.99 -28.64
N ALA A 23 7.01 38.01 -28.05
CA ALA A 23 6.36 36.77 -27.62
C ALA A 23 7.06 36.14 -26.40
N LEU A 24 7.64 36.97 -25.54
CA LEU A 24 8.18 36.56 -24.23
C LEU A 24 7.48 37.36 -23.14
N ALA A 25 6.18 37.10 -22.97
CA ALA A 25 5.43 37.40 -21.75
C ALA A 25 3.98 36.95 -21.94
N GLU A 26 3.72 35.65 -21.85
CA GLU A 26 2.42 35.12 -21.41
C GLU A 26 2.50 33.60 -21.19
N SER A 27 3.50 33.14 -20.42
CA SER A 27 3.30 31.89 -19.69
C SER A 27 2.33 32.21 -18.55
N GLN A 28 1.03 32.08 -18.81
CA GLN A 28 0.01 32.10 -17.76
C GLN A 28 0.40 31.03 -16.74
N SER A 29 0.96 31.47 -15.62
CA SER A 29 0.99 30.70 -14.39
C SER A 29 -0.45 30.53 -13.93
N ARG A 30 -1.14 29.54 -14.49
CA ARG A 30 -2.38 29.07 -13.90
C ARG A 30 -1.98 28.41 -12.59
N SER A 31 -2.22 29.11 -11.48
CA SER A 31 -2.27 28.49 -10.16
C SER A 31 -3.26 27.33 -10.27
N ARG A 32 -2.73 26.12 -10.28
CA ARG A 32 -3.56 24.91 -10.30
C ARG A 32 -4.36 24.90 -9.02
N SER A 33 -5.65 24.61 -9.12
CA SER A 33 -6.47 24.57 -7.90
C SER A 33 -5.94 23.46 -6.99
N PRO A 34 -6.02 23.58 -5.65
CA PRO A 34 -5.70 22.48 -4.74
C PRO A 34 -6.43 21.18 -5.08
N ARG A 35 -7.58 21.26 -5.78
CA ARG A 35 -8.33 20.10 -6.28
C ARG A 35 -7.67 19.37 -7.45
N GLU A 36 -6.82 20.04 -8.23
CA GLU A 36 -6.14 19.44 -9.41
C GLU A 36 -4.81 18.79 -9.06
N VAL A 37 -4.07 19.33 -8.08
CA VAL A 37 -2.81 18.72 -7.57
C VAL A 37 -3.08 17.36 -6.90
N ASN A 38 -4.26 17.19 -6.30
CA ASN A 38 -4.58 16.03 -5.47
C ASN A 38 -5.18 14.82 -6.22
N ARG A 39 -5.45 14.90 -7.52
CA ARG A 39 -6.01 13.77 -8.30
C ARG A 39 -4.98 12.78 -8.83
N ARG A 40 -3.69 12.98 -8.52
CA ARG A 40 -2.58 12.22 -9.11
C ARG A 40 -1.69 11.49 -8.11
N VAL A 41 -1.85 11.73 -6.81
CA VAL A 41 -1.01 11.08 -5.80
C VAL A 41 -1.50 9.65 -5.59
N TRP A 42 -0.73 8.69 -6.07
CA TRP A 42 -0.87 7.29 -5.70
C TRP A 42 -0.35 7.14 -4.26
N PRO A 43 -1.12 6.55 -3.33
CA PRO A 43 -0.59 6.25 -2.01
C PRO A 43 0.47 5.15 -2.15
N MET A 44 1.74 5.56 -2.25
CA MET A 44 2.91 4.69 -2.41
C MET A 44 3.64 4.40 -1.09
N SER A 45 3.05 4.84 0.02
CA SER A 45 3.62 4.71 1.35
C SER A 45 2.57 4.24 2.34
N CYS A 46 2.86 3.15 3.02
CA CYS A 46 2.23 2.58 4.19
C CYS A 46 3.29 1.65 4.77
N ASP A 47 3.42 1.62 6.09
CA ASP A 47 4.30 0.69 6.78
C ASP A 47 3.59 0.21 8.04
N THR A 48 3.53 -1.11 8.22
CA THR A 48 3.06 -1.73 9.47
C THR A 48 4.20 -2.49 10.11
N MET A 49 4.29 -2.37 11.42
CA MET A 49 5.26 -3.10 12.23
C MET A 49 4.63 -3.65 13.50
N VAL A 50 5.24 -4.70 14.01
CA VAL A 50 4.87 -5.34 15.27
C VAL A 50 6.10 -5.66 16.09
N ALA A 51 5.98 -5.48 17.40
CA ALA A 51 6.89 -5.98 18.41
C ALA A 51 6.11 -6.88 19.37
N LEU A 52 6.58 -8.12 19.56
CA LEU A 52 5.93 -9.12 20.40
C LEU A 52 6.39 -9.01 21.87
N PRO A 53 5.69 -9.66 22.82
CA PRO A 53 5.95 -9.51 24.25
C PRO A 53 7.41 -9.69 24.70
N ASP A 54 8.19 -10.53 24.02
CA ASP A 54 9.60 -10.77 24.35
C ASP A 54 10.55 -9.67 23.86
N ALA A 55 10.06 -8.74 23.03
CA ALA A 55 10.80 -7.60 22.53
C ALA A 55 10.36 -6.26 23.16
N THR A 56 9.20 -6.22 23.84
CA THR A 56 8.62 -4.97 24.34
C THR A 56 8.92 -4.73 25.81
N THR A 57 8.94 -3.46 26.21
CA THR A 57 9.18 -3.05 27.61
C THR A 57 8.05 -3.47 28.55
N THR A 58 6.84 -3.65 28.03
CA THR A 58 5.62 -3.91 28.79
C THR A 58 5.23 -5.39 28.86
N GLY A 59 5.92 -6.28 28.13
CA GLY A 59 5.50 -7.67 27.98
C GLY A 59 4.17 -7.82 27.22
N THR A 60 3.80 -6.83 26.41
CA THR A 60 2.59 -6.85 25.57
C THR A 60 2.95 -6.64 24.11
N THR A 61 2.15 -7.19 23.19
CA THR A 61 2.30 -6.91 21.77
C THR A 61 2.03 -5.42 21.48
N VAL A 62 2.87 -4.80 20.66
CA VAL A 62 2.68 -3.45 20.12
C VAL A 62 2.64 -3.55 18.60
N LEU A 63 1.51 -3.17 17.99
CA LEU A 63 1.37 -3.01 16.54
C LEU A 63 1.24 -1.51 16.25
N GLY A 64 1.96 -1.05 15.23
CA GLY A 64 1.85 0.33 14.74
C GLY A 64 1.84 0.34 13.21
N LYS A 65 1.03 1.24 12.64
CA LYS A 65 0.93 1.42 11.19
C LYS A 65 0.89 2.91 10.86
N ASN A 66 1.53 3.26 9.75
CA ASN A 66 1.21 4.48 9.00
C ASN A 66 0.27 4.12 7.84
N SER A 67 -0.80 4.88 7.73
CA SER A 67 -1.79 4.76 6.65
C SER A 67 -1.72 6.01 5.78
N ASP A 68 -0.77 6.04 4.84
CA ASP A 68 -0.64 7.20 3.97
C ASP A 68 -1.68 7.08 2.84
N ARG A 69 -2.69 7.95 2.95
CA ARG A 69 -3.81 8.08 2.03
C ARG A 69 -3.76 9.45 1.36
N PRO A 70 -4.46 9.65 0.23
CA PRO A 70 -4.56 10.97 -0.36
C PRO A 70 -5.06 12.02 0.64
N VAL A 71 -4.62 13.27 0.50
CA VAL A 71 -4.87 14.33 1.50
C VAL A 71 -6.36 14.60 1.80
N PHE A 72 -7.25 14.19 0.88
CA PHE A 72 -8.70 14.35 0.99
C PHE A 72 -9.40 13.10 1.56
N ASP A 73 -8.67 12.03 1.84
CA ASP A 73 -9.19 10.77 2.33
C ASP A 73 -8.99 10.68 3.84
N CYS A 74 -9.83 11.41 4.58
CA CYS A 74 -9.78 11.41 6.04
C CYS A 74 -10.14 10.04 6.60
N GLN A 75 -9.49 9.68 7.71
CA GLN A 75 -9.64 8.38 8.36
C GLN A 75 -10.15 8.55 9.80
N PRO A 76 -11.45 8.79 10.01
CA PRO A 76 -12.01 8.83 11.36
C PRO A 76 -11.79 7.51 12.11
N LEU A 77 -11.61 7.62 13.43
CA LEU A 77 -11.66 6.47 14.33
C LEU A 77 -13.12 6.07 14.54
N VAL A 78 -13.50 4.88 14.09
CA VAL A 78 -14.88 4.39 14.15
C VAL A 78 -14.96 3.16 15.05
N ARG A 79 -15.96 3.14 15.94
CA ARG A 79 -16.27 2.01 16.81
C ARG A 79 -17.54 1.30 16.35
N HIS A 80 -17.48 -0.03 16.24
CA HIS A 80 -18.65 -0.86 16.03
C HIS A 80 -18.84 -1.81 17.21
N PRO A 81 -20.02 -1.86 17.84
CA PRO A 81 -20.28 -2.81 18.93
C PRO A 81 -20.45 -4.22 18.38
N ALA A 82 -20.20 -5.22 19.24
CA ALA A 82 -20.52 -6.62 18.95
C ALA A 82 -22.01 -6.78 18.64
N LYS A 83 -22.35 -7.61 17.66
CA LYS A 83 -23.73 -7.83 17.22
C LYS A 83 -24.01 -9.31 16.96
N GLN A 84 -25.28 -9.66 17.12
CA GLN A 84 -25.85 -10.89 16.57
C GLN A 84 -26.67 -10.53 15.33
N HIS A 85 -26.60 -11.38 14.31
CA HIS A 85 -27.30 -11.19 13.06
C HIS A 85 -28.26 -12.35 12.81
N ARG A 86 -29.38 -12.05 12.14
CA ARG A 86 -30.34 -13.09 11.73
C ARG A 86 -29.68 -14.10 10.78
N SER A 87 -30.14 -15.35 10.85
CA SER A 87 -29.73 -16.38 9.89
C SER A 87 -30.00 -15.94 8.46
N GLY A 88 -29.07 -16.22 7.54
CA GLY A 88 -29.17 -15.82 6.13
C GLY A 88 -29.04 -14.33 5.86
N ALA A 89 -28.65 -13.51 6.85
CA ALA A 89 -28.35 -12.11 6.62
C ALA A 89 -27.20 -11.94 5.61
N THR A 90 -27.26 -10.85 4.85
CA THR A 90 -26.20 -10.42 3.94
C THR A 90 -25.59 -9.11 4.42
N LEU A 91 -24.40 -8.81 3.93
CA LEU A 91 -23.62 -7.62 4.22
C LEU A 91 -23.18 -6.99 2.89
N GLN A 92 -23.52 -5.72 2.68
CA GLN A 92 -23.01 -4.93 1.57
C GLN A 92 -21.69 -4.26 1.98
N LEU A 93 -20.66 -4.48 1.18
CA LEU A 93 -19.34 -3.82 1.23
C LEU A 93 -19.25 -2.79 0.08
N GLU A 94 -18.08 -2.29 -0.30
CA GLU A 94 -17.98 -1.28 -1.36
C GLU A 94 -18.47 -1.83 -2.69
N TYR A 95 -17.99 -3.03 -3.03
CA TYR A 95 -18.19 -3.59 -4.37
C TYR A 95 -18.88 -4.95 -4.37
N ARG A 96 -19.07 -5.57 -3.20
CA ARG A 96 -19.64 -6.92 -3.10
C ARG A 96 -20.64 -7.04 -1.96
N THR A 97 -21.67 -7.84 -2.19
CA THR A 97 -22.52 -8.38 -1.12
C THR A 97 -22.03 -9.77 -0.73
N ILE A 98 -21.80 -10.02 0.56
CA ILE A 98 -21.41 -11.34 1.08
C ILE A 98 -22.38 -11.83 2.16
N PRO A 99 -22.40 -13.14 2.49
CA PRO A 99 -23.08 -13.64 3.67
C PRO A 99 -22.54 -12.99 4.96
N GLN A 100 -23.45 -12.57 5.84
CA GLN A 100 -23.10 -12.04 7.15
C GLN A 100 -22.83 -13.17 8.14
N SER A 101 -21.86 -12.97 9.03
CA SER A 101 -21.59 -13.87 10.15
C SER A 101 -22.74 -13.79 11.17
N PRO A 102 -23.17 -14.91 11.78
CA PRO A 102 -24.19 -14.90 12.82
C PRO A 102 -23.83 -14.00 14.03
N ARG A 103 -22.53 -13.82 14.27
CA ARG A 103 -21.99 -12.97 15.34
C ARG A 103 -20.80 -12.18 14.83
N THR A 104 -20.72 -10.92 15.24
CA THR A 104 -19.55 -10.05 15.07
C THR A 104 -19.07 -9.54 16.43
N TYR A 105 -17.76 -9.33 16.53
CA TYR A 105 -17.09 -8.80 17.71
C TYR A 105 -17.05 -7.27 17.68
N ALA A 106 -16.92 -6.66 18.85
CA ALA A 106 -16.74 -5.22 18.93
C ALA A 106 -15.35 -4.84 18.39
N THR A 107 -15.31 -3.79 17.58
CA THR A 107 -14.10 -3.29 16.93
C THR A 107 -13.98 -1.78 17.06
N ILE A 108 -12.75 -1.28 17.00
CA ILE A 108 -12.43 0.12 16.77
C ILE A 108 -11.28 0.21 15.77
N GLY A 109 -11.37 1.11 14.79
CA GLY A 109 -10.36 1.21 13.74
C GLY A 109 -10.41 2.52 12.98
N SER A 110 -9.31 2.82 12.30
CA SER A 110 -9.13 3.96 11.40
C SER A 110 -9.76 3.64 10.05
N SER A 111 -10.86 4.30 9.70
CA SER A 111 -11.69 3.98 8.54
C SER A 111 -11.60 5.11 7.52
N PRO A 112 -11.13 4.90 6.27
CA PRO A 112 -11.34 5.88 5.21
C PRO A 112 -12.83 6.24 5.14
N TYR A 113 -13.16 7.54 5.08
CA TYR A 113 -14.53 8.02 5.34
C TYR A 113 -15.62 7.42 4.43
N TRP A 114 -15.23 6.93 3.26
CA TRP A 114 -16.09 6.35 2.23
C TRP A 114 -16.13 4.82 2.27
N CYS A 115 -15.21 4.19 3.01
CA CYS A 115 -15.02 2.76 3.10
C CYS A 115 -15.74 2.20 4.34
N TRP A 116 -16.32 1.01 4.18
CA TRP A 116 -16.87 0.15 5.21
C TRP A 116 -15.78 -0.43 6.12
N GLY A 117 -14.62 -0.76 5.54
CA GLY A 117 -13.48 -1.37 6.21
C GLY A 117 -12.56 -0.41 6.97
N TYR A 118 -11.42 -0.91 7.46
CA TYR A 118 -10.38 -0.09 8.12
C TYR A 118 -9.02 -0.24 7.44
N GLU A 119 -8.16 0.75 7.62
CA GLU A 119 -6.72 0.65 7.33
C GLU A 119 -5.96 0.03 8.52
N GLU A 120 -6.43 0.28 9.74
CA GLU A 120 -5.93 -0.36 10.94
C GLU A 120 -7.03 -0.46 11.99
N GLY A 121 -6.97 -1.46 12.86
CA GLY A 121 -7.93 -1.57 13.95
C GLY A 121 -7.62 -2.69 14.93
N ILE A 122 -8.42 -2.72 16.00
CA ILE A 122 -8.35 -3.72 17.06
C ILE A 122 -9.75 -4.17 17.47
N ASN A 123 -9.90 -5.42 17.90
CA ASN A 123 -11.15 -5.94 18.42
C ASN A 123 -11.14 -6.16 19.96
N GLU A 124 -12.30 -6.50 20.52
CA GLU A 124 -12.48 -6.75 21.96
C GLU A 124 -11.65 -7.91 22.53
N PHE A 125 -11.04 -8.74 21.68
CA PHE A 125 -10.15 -9.84 22.08
C PHE A 125 -8.66 -9.46 21.98
N GLY A 126 -8.34 -8.21 21.65
CA GLY A 126 -6.97 -7.74 21.50
C GLY A 126 -6.30 -8.23 20.22
N VAL A 127 -7.07 -8.62 19.19
CA VAL A 127 -6.53 -8.85 17.85
C VAL A 127 -6.42 -7.50 17.16
N ALA A 128 -5.23 -7.13 16.73
CA ALA A 128 -4.93 -5.91 15.97
C ALA A 128 -4.47 -6.26 14.56
N ILE A 129 -4.89 -5.47 13.56
CA ILE A 129 -4.52 -5.68 12.17
C ILE A 129 -4.20 -4.32 11.53
N GLY A 130 -3.13 -4.29 10.71
CA GLY A 130 -2.84 -3.22 9.76
C GLY A 130 -2.54 -3.82 8.38
N ASN A 131 -2.88 -3.10 7.31
CA ASN A 131 -2.68 -3.54 5.93
C ASN A 131 -1.80 -2.61 5.08
N GLU A 132 -1.35 -3.11 3.93
CA GLU A 132 -0.62 -2.35 2.91
C GLU A 132 -1.15 -2.72 1.54
N ALA A 133 -1.16 -1.74 0.64
CA ALA A 133 -1.24 -2.01 -0.79
C ALA A 133 0.06 -2.66 -1.25
N ILE A 134 -0.03 -3.81 -1.92
CA ILE A 134 1.07 -4.47 -2.62
C ILE A 134 0.73 -4.65 -4.10
N PHE A 135 1.76 -4.51 -4.94
CA PHE A 135 1.59 -4.57 -6.39
C PHE A 135 2.17 -5.87 -6.94
N THR A 136 1.28 -6.63 -7.57
CA THR A 136 1.51 -8.02 -7.94
C THR A 136 1.23 -8.22 -9.42
N LYS A 137 1.82 -9.26 -10.01
CA LYS A 137 1.52 -9.66 -11.39
C LYS A 137 0.05 -10.08 -11.56
N THR A 138 -0.59 -10.63 -10.52
CA THR A 138 -2.03 -10.94 -10.52
C THR A 138 -2.88 -9.69 -10.68
N PHE A 139 -2.55 -8.61 -9.96
CA PHE A 139 -3.23 -7.33 -10.15
C PHE A 139 -2.96 -6.75 -11.55
N SER A 140 -1.72 -6.79 -12.02
CA SER A 140 -1.37 -6.26 -13.35
C SER A 140 -2.03 -7.03 -14.50
N ASP A 141 -2.23 -8.34 -14.36
CA ASP A 141 -3.05 -9.14 -15.27
C ASP A 141 -4.52 -8.72 -15.24
N ALA A 142 -5.08 -8.49 -14.06
CA ALA A 142 -6.45 -8.02 -13.88
C ALA A 142 -6.67 -6.65 -14.53
N VAL A 143 -5.70 -5.73 -14.39
CA VAL A 143 -5.68 -4.44 -15.11
C VAL A 143 -5.65 -4.64 -16.62
N ALA A 144 -4.81 -5.54 -17.13
CA ALA A 144 -4.71 -5.83 -18.56
C ALA A 144 -6.03 -6.41 -19.11
N ALA A 145 -6.67 -7.32 -18.37
CA ALA A 145 -7.96 -7.88 -18.72
C ALA A 145 -9.06 -6.81 -18.76
N SER A 146 -9.12 -5.92 -17.75
CA SER A 146 -10.07 -4.79 -17.73
C SER A 146 -9.91 -3.89 -18.94
N LYS A 147 -8.67 -3.48 -19.26
CA LYS A 147 -8.35 -2.65 -20.44
C LYS A 147 -8.68 -3.34 -21.76
N ALA A 148 -8.66 -4.67 -21.80
CA ALA A 148 -9.07 -5.47 -22.96
C ALA A 148 -10.60 -5.68 -23.04
N GLY A 149 -11.39 -5.00 -22.22
CA GLY A 149 -12.86 -5.11 -22.20
C GLY A 149 -13.37 -6.35 -21.47
N LYS A 150 -12.54 -7.00 -20.66
CA LYS A 150 -12.87 -8.18 -19.86
C LYS A 150 -12.51 -7.93 -18.38
N PRO A 151 -13.15 -6.95 -17.72
CA PRO A 151 -12.86 -6.66 -16.32
C PRO A 151 -13.14 -7.89 -15.45
N PRO A 152 -12.29 -8.18 -14.45
CA PRO A 152 -12.64 -9.13 -13.41
C PRO A 152 -13.91 -8.69 -12.69
N GLU A 153 -14.62 -9.64 -12.10
CA GLU A 153 -15.67 -9.28 -11.14
C GLU A 153 -15.06 -8.49 -9.97
N PRO A 154 -15.75 -7.46 -9.45
CA PRO A 154 -15.32 -6.80 -8.24
C PRO A 154 -15.22 -7.79 -7.08
N GLY A 155 -14.06 -7.74 -6.41
CA GLY A 155 -13.74 -8.53 -5.23
C GLY A 155 -13.87 -7.71 -3.96
N LEU A 156 -13.19 -8.16 -2.91
CA LEU A 156 -13.12 -7.44 -1.63
C LEU A 156 -11.93 -6.50 -1.61
N LEU A 157 -12.07 -5.38 -0.90
CA LEU A 157 -10.95 -4.49 -0.67
C LEU A 157 -10.14 -4.93 0.56
N GLY A 158 -8.88 -4.52 0.65
CA GLY A 158 -8.06 -4.88 1.81
C GLY A 158 -8.62 -4.41 3.14
N MET A 159 -9.26 -3.25 3.12
CA MET A 159 -9.91 -2.64 4.26
C MET A 159 -11.13 -3.45 4.70
N ASP A 160 -11.90 -4.01 3.75
CA ASP A 160 -13.00 -4.94 4.04
C ASP A 160 -12.47 -6.17 4.75
N LEU A 161 -11.46 -6.80 4.16
CA LEU A 161 -10.85 -8.02 4.66
C LEU A 161 -10.33 -7.81 6.09
N LEU A 162 -9.64 -6.69 6.33
CA LEU A 162 -9.15 -6.31 7.64
C LEU A 162 -10.27 -6.26 8.68
N ARG A 163 -11.33 -5.48 8.41
CA ARG A 163 -12.44 -5.35 9.36
C ARG A 163 -13.21 -6.67 9.52
N LEU A 164 -13.44 -7.42 8.45
CA LEU A 164 -14.09 -8.74 8.51
C LEU A 164 -13.27 -9.71 9.38
N GLY A 165 -11.94 -9.69 9.24
CA GLY A 165 -11.02 -10.44 10.09
C GLY A 165 -11.17 -10.08 11.57
N LEU A 166 -11.21 -8.79 11.90
CA LEU A 166 -11.43 -8.30 13.26
C LEU A 166 -12.82 -8.65 13.82
N GLU A 167 -13.87 -8.50 13.03
CA GLU A 167 -15.24 -8.79 13.46
C GLU A 167 -15.50 -10.29 13.68
N ARG A 168 -14.67 -11.18 13.12
CA ARG A 168 -14.94 -12.63 13.09
C ARG A 168 -13.83 -13.48 13.72
N GLY A 169 -12.64 -12.92 13.98
CA GLY A 169 -11.48 -13.62 14.57
C GLY A 169 -11.21 -13.26 16.03
N ARG A 170 -11.18 -14.25 16.94
CA ARG A 170 -10.85 -14.05 18.38
C ARG A 170 -9.36 -14.11 18.70
N THR A 171 -8.55 -14.48 17.73
CA THR A 171 -7.09 -14.62 17.81
C THR A 171 -6.51 -14.21 16.46
N ALA A 172 -5.22 -13.89 16.39
CA ALA A 172 -4.55 -13.55 15.14
C ALA A 172 -4.73 -14.67 14.11
N ARG A 173 -4.56 -15.92 14.53
CA ARG A 173 -4.76 -17.09 13.65
C ARG A 173 -6.19 -17.20 13.12
N LYS A 174 -7.20 -16.89 13.93
CA LYS A 174 -8.62 -16.94 13.48
C LYS A 174 -8.99 -15.77 12.58
N ALA A 175 -8.41 -14.59 12.78
CA ALA A 175 -8.57 -13.49 11.85
C ALA A 175 -7.91 -13.79 10.50
N LEU A 176 -6.72 -14.41 10.52
CA LEU A 176 -6.05 -14.93 9.33
C LEU A 176 -6.94 -15.93 8.56
N ASP A 177 -7.50 -16.93 9.24
CA ASP A 177 -8.41 -17.92 8.63
C ASP A 177 -9.59 -17.21 7.93
N VAL A 178 -10.19 -16.21 8.58
CA VAL A 178 -11.31 -15.43 8.00
C VAL A 178 -10.88 -14.69 6.74
N ILE A 179 -9.76 -13.96 6.79
CA ILE A 179 -9.29 -13.16 5.65
C ILE A 179 -8.97 -14.07 4.46
N THR A 180 -8.27 -15.17 4.71
CA THR A 180 -7.85 -16.11 3.68
C THR A 180 -9.03 -16.83 3.03
N ASP A 181 -10.01 -17.29 3.81
CA ASP A 181 -11.27 -17.86 3.29
C ASP A 181 -12.02 -16.87 2.38
N LEU A 182 -12.00 -15.58 2.71
CA LEU A 182 -12.66 -14.53 1.94
C LEU A 182 -11.90 -14.20 0.65
N VAL A 183 -10.57 -14.13 0.71
CA VAL A 183 -9.70 -13.96 -0.46
C VAL A 183 -9.88 -15.10 -1.45
N GLU A 184 -9.92 -16.35 -0.98
CA GLU A 184 -10.12 -17.51 -1.86
C GLU A 184 -11.48 -17.52 -2.56
N ARG A 185 -12.54 -17.06 -1.87
CA ARG A 185 -13.91 -17.07 -2.40
C ARG A 185 -14.24 -15.88 -3.29
N TYR A 186 -13.76 -14.70 -2.95
CA TYR A 186 -14.19 -13.44 -3.58
C TYR A 186 -13.05 -12.71 -4.28
N GLY A 187 -11.80 -13.08 -4.03
CA GLY A 187 -10.63 -12.38 -4.55
C GLY A 187 -10.56 -10.92 -4.13
N GLN A 188 -9.67 -10.20 -4.79
CA GLN A 188 -9.50 -8.76 -4.65
C GLN A 188 -9.55 -8.10 -6.02
N TRP A 189 -10.45 -7.14 -6.18
CA TRP A 189 -10.53 -6.29 -7.35
C TRP A 189 -11.47 -5.12 -7.05
N GLY A 190 -11.02 -3.90 -7.28
CA GLY A 190 -11.77 -2.70 -6.92
C GLY A 190 -10.82 -1.54 -6.65
N SER A 191 -11.33 -0.30 -6.63
CA SER A 191 -10.48 0.85 -6.29
C SER A 191 -10.43 0.97 -4.77
N GLY A 192 -9.25 0.84 -4.19
CA GLY A 192 -8.98 1.18 -2.79
C GLY A 192 -8.71 2.67 -2.57
N VAL A 193 -8.94 3.51 -3.59
CA VAL A 193 -8.73 4.96 -3.53
C VAL A 193 -9.95 5.70 -4.09
N PRO A 194 -10.54 6.66 -3.35
CA PRO A 194 -11.76 7.34 -3.78
C PRO A 194 -11.52 8.21 -5.02
N GLY A 195 -12.43 8.11 -6.00
CA GLY A 195 -12.37 8.88 -7.24
C GLY A 195 -11.40 8.36 -8.30
N MET A 196 -10.75 7.21 -8.06
CA MET A 196 -9.93 6.50 -9.04
C MET A 196 -10.70 5.33 -9.68
N SER A 197 -10.33 5.00 -10.93
CA SER A 197 -10.85 3.78 -11.57
C SER A 197 -10.22 2.54 -10.95
N HIS A 198 -10.87 1.38 -11.09
CA HIS A 198 -10.36 0.12 -10.56
C HIS A 198 -8.94 -0.20 -11.05
N GLU A 199 -8.62 0.14 -12.30
CA GLU A 199 -7.30 -0.11 -12.88
C GLU A 199 -6.20 0.76 -12.28
N LYS A 200 -6.55 1.92 -11.72
CA LYS A 200 -5.58 2.88 -11.17
C LYS A 200 -5.51 2.83 -9.65
N GLY A 201 -6.62 2.57 -8.99
CA GLY A 201 -6.71 2.60 -7.53
C GLY A 201 -6.77 1.22 -6.87
N GLY A 202 -6.76 0.14 -7.66
CA GLY A 202 -6.72 -1.22 -7.12
C GLY A 202 -5.31 -1.70 -6.79
N TYR A 203 -5.26 -2.75 -5.98
CA TYR A 203 -4.05 -3.45 -5.54
C TYR A 203 -4.44 -4.76 -4.85
N ASP A 204 -3.48 -5.66 -4.67
CA ASP A 204 -3.58 -6.74 -3.68
C ASP A 204 -3.08 -6.23 -2.31
N ASN A 205 -3.28 -6.99 -1.23
CA ASN A 205 -2.93 -6.54 0.11
C ASN A 205 -1.93 -7.43 0.85
N SER A 206 -1.07 -6.78 1.63
CA SER A 206 -0.34 -7.39 2.74
C SER A 206 -0.96 -6.99 4.07
N TYR A 207 -0.74 -7.79 5.11
CA TYR A 207 -1.24 -7.54 6.46
C TYR A 207 -0.24 -8.00 7.52
N ILE A 208 -0.16 -7.25 8.62
CA ILE A 208 0.23 -7.82 9.92
C ILE A 208 -1.03 -8.01 10.74
N ILE A 209 -1.25 -9.25 11.19
CA ILE A 209 -2.35 -9.66 12.05
C ILE A 209 -1.74 -10.13 13.36
N ALA A 210 -1.97 -9.42 14.46
CA ALA A 210 -1.32 -9.69 15.75
C ALA A 210 -2.33 -9.85 16.89
N ASP A 211 -2.00 -10.68 17.87
CA ASP A 211 -2.68 -10.75 19.15
C ASP A 211 -1.64 -10.73 20.30
N GLY A 212 -2.07 -10.99 21.53
CA GLY A 212 -1.18 -10.98 22.70
C GLY A 212 -0.11 -12.07 22.73
N LYS A 213 -0.06 -12.99 21.76
CA LYS A 213 0.87 -14.14 21.74
C LYS A 213 1.69 -14.24 20.46
N GLU A 214 1.10 -13.90 19.33
CA GLU A 214 1.71 -14.11 18.03
C GLU A 214 1.29 -13.03 17.02
N ALA A 215 2.06 -12.95 15.94
CA ALA A 215 1.69 -12.20 14.75
C ALA A 215 1.80 -13.07 13.50
N TRP A 216 1.05 -12.70 12.48
CA TRP A 216 1.07 -13.30 11.16
C TRP A 216 1.29 -12.20 10.13
N ILE A 217 2.26 -12.42 9.25
CA ILE A 217 2.35 -11.66 8.00
C ILE A 217 1.58 -12.45 6.95
N LEU A 218 0.60 -11.81 6.33
CA LEU A 218 -0.22 -12.38 5.26
C LEU A 218 0.00 -11.54 4.00
N GLU A 219 0.34 -12.17 2.89
CA GLU A 219 0.44 -11.52 1.58
C GLU A 219 -0.49 -12.22 0.60
N THR A 220 -1.29 -11.43 -0.12
CA THR A 220 -2.33 -11.91 -1.03
C THR A 220 -1.98 -11.60 -2.49
N VAL A 221 -2.44 -12.46 -3.41
CA VAL A 221 -2.19 -12.38 -4.86
C VAL A 221 -3.44 -12.85 -5.60
N GLY A 222 -4.35 -11.93 -5.94
CA GLY A 222 -5.65 -12.24 -6.52
C GLY A 222 -6.52 -13.04 -5.54
N THR A 223 -6.76 -14.33 -5.85
CA THR A 223 -7.52 -15.26 -4.98
C THR A 223 -6.61 -16.20 -4.19
N ARG A 224 -5.29 -15.98 -4.20
CA ARG A 224 -4.30 -16.81 -3.52
C ARG A 224 -3.57 -16.02 -2.46
N TRP A 225 -2.88 -16.70 -1.56
CA TRP A 225 -2.19 -16.07 -0.45
C TRP A 225 -1.05 -16.93 0.10
N VAL A 226 -0.16 -16.30 0.85
CA VAL A 226 0.88 -16.93 1.67
C VAL A 226 0.92 -16.25 3.04
N ALA A 227 1.20 -17.01 4.10
CA ALA A 227 1.33 -16.47 5.45
C ALA A 227 2.50 -17.04 6.23
N ARG A 228 3.18 -16.17 6.97
CA ARG A 228 4.31 -16.51 7.84
C ARG A 228 4.01 -16.11 9.27
N ARG A 229 4.23 -17.04 10.20
CA ARG A 229 4.05 -16.85 11.63
C ARG A 229 5.27 -16.15 12.23
N VAL A 230 5.01 -15.28 13.20
CA VAL A 230 6.01 -14.61 14.03
C VAL A 230 5.60 -14.83 15.48
N THR A 231 6.46 -15.49 16.24
CA THR A 231 6.17 -15.82 17.65
C THR A 231 7.09 -15.10 18.63
N ARG A 232 8.12 -14.42 18.13
CA ARG A 232 9.12 -13.70 18.92
C ARG A 232 9.68 -12.51 18.14
N GLY A 233 10.15 -11.50 18.87
CA GLY A 233 10.88 -10.39 18.28
C GLY A 233 9.98 -9.37 17.59
N VAL A 234 10.42 -8.93 16.41
CA VAL A 234 9.77 -7.88 15.62
C VAL A 234 9.53 -8.33 14.19
N ALA A 235 8.56 -7.71 13.54
CA ALA A 235 8.36 -7.83 12.11
C ALA A 235 7.84 -6.51 11.54
N THR A 236 8.13 -6.26 10.27
CA THR A 236 7.69 -5.07 9.53
C THR A 236 7.39 -5.46 8.09
N ILE A 237 6.43 -4.78 7.48
CA ILE A 237 6.06 -4.90 6.08
C ILE A 237 5.82 -3.50 5.50
N SER A 238 5.92 -3.43 4.18
CA SER A 238 5.77 -2.20 3.40
C SER A 238 5.07 -2.54 2.08
N ASN A 239 4.98 -1.59 1.15
CA ASN A 239 4.19 -1.74 -0.09
C ASN A 239 4.81 -2.68 -1.16
N GLN A 240 5.23 -3.87 -0.77
CA GLN A 240 5.70 -4.92 -1.67
C GLN A 240 5.53 -6.31 -1.03
N PRO A 241 5.41 -7.38 -1.85
CA PRO A 241 5.58 -8.74 -1.36
C PRO A 241 6.97 -8.93 -0.71
N SER A 242 7.00 -9.54 0.46
CA SER A 242 8.20 -9.72 1.28
C SER A 242 8.46 -11.17 1.67
N ILE A 243 7.42 -12.03 1.67
CA ILE A 243 7.60 -13.45 1.98
C ILE A 243 8.36 -14.13 0.83
N ARG A 244 9.48 -14.78 1.16
CA ARG A 244 10.40 -15.41 0.20
C ARG A 244 10.08 -16.89 0.03
N ASN A 245 10.98 -17.75 0.49
CA ASN A 245 10.92 -19.21 0.39
C ASN A 245 10.58 -19.90 1.73
N ARG A 246 10.15 -19.13 2.74
CA ARG A 246 9.76 -19.65 4.06
C ARG A 246 8.44 -19.04 4.48
N TRP A 247 7.44 -19.89 4.62
CA TRP A 247 6.10 -19.57 5.10
C TRP A 247 5.53 -20.77 5.83
N ASP A 248 4.48 -20.55 6.62
CA ASP A 248 3.83 -21.57 7.42
C ASP A 248 2.56 -22.10 6.74
N LEU A 249 1.90 -21.24 5.95
CA LEU A 249 0.66 -21.54 5.26
C LEU A 249 0.63 -20.85 3.90
N ALA A 250 -0.11 -21.44 2.96
CA ALA A 250 -0.35 -20.87 1.65
C ALA A 250 -1.58 -21.50 1.01
N SER A 251 -2.12 -20.87 -0.03
CA SER A 251 -3.03 -21.54 -0.96
C SER A 251 -2.37 -22.78 -1.57
N HIS A 252 -3.11 -23.87 -1.70
CA HIS A 252 -2.57 -25.18 -2.11
C HIS A 252 -1.93 -25.16 -3.51
N ASP A 253 -2.45 -24.35 -4.43
CA ASP A 253 -2.02 -24.25 -5.82
C ASP A 253 -1.06 -23.07 -6.07
N LEU A 254 -0.58 -22.40 -5.02
CA LEU A 254 0.20 -21.17 -5.14
C LEU A 254 1.44 -21.31 -6.03
N VAL A 255 2.18 -22.41 -5.91
CA VAL A 255 3.40 -22.62 -6.69
C VAL A 255 3.06 -23.04 -8.12
N ASP A 256 2.09 -23.95 -8.28
CA ASP A 256 1.68 -24.45 -9.59
C ASP A 256 1.07 -23.34 -10.45
N TYR A 257 0.27 -22.46 -9.86
CA TYR A 257 -0.25 -21.29 -10.56
C TYR A 257 0.86 -20.39 -11.10
N ALA A 258 1.89 -20.09 -10.29
CA ALA A 258 3.01 -19.26 -10.76
C ALA A 258 3.77 -19.91 -11.92
N ILE A 259 3.92 -21.25 -11.91
CA ILE A 259 4.53 -22.01 -13.01
C ILE A 259 3.65 -21.94 -14.26
N ASP A 260 2.35 -22.17 -14.13
CA ASP A 260 1.39 -22.14 -15.24
C ASP A 260 1.28 -20.75 -15.88
N ARG A 261 1.43 -19.68 -15.09
CA ARG A 261 1.52 -18.29 -15.59
C ARG A 261 2.87 -17.96 -16.22
N GLY A 262 3.85 -18.86 -16.17
CA GLY A 262 5.22 -18.62 -16.66
C GLY A 262 6.01 -17.64 -15.79
N TRP A 263 5.62 -17.44 -14.53
CA TRP A 263 6.29 -16.54 -13.60
C TRP A 263 7.40 -17.21 -12.79
N TRP A 264 7.41 -18.54 -12.78
CA TRP A 264 8.42 -19.36 -12.15
C TRP A 264 8.79 -20.56 -13.03
N PRO A 265 10.09 -20.89 -13.20
CA PRO A 265 10.48 -22.05 -13.99
C PRO A 265 10.12 -23.36 -13.26
N LYS A 266 9.54 -24.31 -14.00
CA LYS A 266 9.08 -25.60 -13.46
C LYS A 266 10.21 -26.40 -12.82
N GLU A 267 11.40 -26.29 -13.37
CA GLU A 267 12.61 -27.00 -12.93
C GLU A 267 13.08 -26.53 -11.54
N GLN A 268 12.68 -25.32 -11.10
CA GLN A 268 13.05 -24.75 -9.80
C GLN A 268 11.89 -24.77 -8.81
N LYS A 269 10.90 -25.67 -8.96
CA LYS A 269 9.72 -25.74 -8.09
C LYS A 269 10.08 -25.85 -6.60
N SER A 270 11.15 -26.58 -6.24
CA SER A 270 11.61 -26.74 -4.85
C SER A 270 12.21 -25.48 -4.24
N ASP A 271 12.72 -24.57 -5.06
CA ASP A 271 13.38 -23.33 -4.63
C ASP A 271 12.46 -22.11 -4.77
N PHE A 272 11.15 -22.35 -4.76
CA PHE A 272 10.14 -21.33 -5.00
C PHE A 272 10.30 -20.12 -4.08
N ASP A 273 10.32 -18.93 -4.68
CA ASP A 273 10.40 -17.66 -3.98
C ASP A 273 9.15 -16.83 -4.28
N PHE A 274 8.23 -16.75 -3.31
CA PHE A 274 6.92 -16.14 -3.49
C PHE A 274 7.02 -14.69 -3.95
N ALA A 275 7.73 -13.85 -3.21
CA ALA A 275 7.87 -12.44 -3.56
C ALA A 275 8.45 -12.28 -4.97
N ARG A 276 9.51 -13.04 -5.34
CA ARG A 276 10.10 -12.94 -6.68
C ARG A 276 9.14 -13.41 -7.78
N ALA A 277 8.37 -14.46 -7.53
CA ALA A 277 7.42 -15.00 -8.49
C ALA A 277 6.27 -14.02 -8.76
N TYR A 278 5.74 -13.37 -7.73
CA TYR A 278 4.49 -12.61 -7.81
C TYR A 278 4.63 -11.09 -7.87
N ILE A 279 5.78 -10.52 -7.51
CA ILE A 279 5.96 -9.06 -7.51
C ILE A 279 5.82 -8.45 -8.91
N ASP A 280 5.13 -7.31 -9.01
CA ASP A 280 5.15 -6.52 -10.25
C ASP A 280 6.43 -5.68 -10.32
N LEU A 281 7.35 -6.08 -11.20
CA LEU A 281 8.61 -5.38 -11.44
C LEU A 281 8.45 -4.03 -12.16
N LYS A 282 7.24 -3.68 -12.63
CA LYS A 282 6.95 -2.38 -13.25
C LYS A 282 6.65 -1.30 -12.21
N THR A 283 6.36 -1.68 -10.97
CA THR A 283 6.16 -0.75 -9.85
C THR A 283 7.51 -0.45 -9.19
N PRO A 284 7.87 0.82 -8.91
CA PRO A 284 9.14 1.15 -8.27
C PRO A 284 9.29 0.51 -6.87
N LEU A 285 10.13 -0.51 -6.76
CA LEU A 285 10.33 -1.32 -5.54
C LEU A 285 11.34 -0.72 -4.55
N GLN A 286 12.24 0.12 -5.05
CA GLN A 286 13.36 0.65 -4.27
C GLN A 286 12.86 1.43 -3.05
N LEU A 287 11.68 2.04 -3.16
CA LEU A 287 11.16 2.94 -2.13
C LEU A 287 10.51 2.18 -0.97
N SER A 288 9.77 1.10 -1.22
CA SER A 288 9.25 0.22 -0.16
C SER A 288 10.35 -0.62 0.48
N GLN A 289 11.35 -1.05 -0.30
CA GLN A 289 12.52 -1.76 0.23
C GLN A 289 13.33 -0.91 1.22
N LEU A 290 13.58 0.37 0.92
CA LEU A 290 14.32 1.25 1.84
C LEU A 290 13.56 1.47 3.16
N ARG A 291 12.24 1.70 3.08
CA ARG A 291 11.37 1.88 4.27
C ARG A 291 11.31 0.64 5.14
N VAL A 292 11.09 -0.56 4.55
CA VAL A 292 11.05 -1.80 5.34
C VAL A 292 12.40 -2.12 5.99
N GLN A 293 13.52 -1.87 5.30
CA GLN A 293 14.85 -2.05 5.89
C GLN A 293 15.10 -1.05 7.02
N ARG A 294 14.69 0.21 6.84
CA ARG A 294 14.83 1.25 7.85
C ARG A 294 13.99 0.97 9.10
N SER A 295 12.71 0.64 8.94
CA SER A 295 11.85 0.30 10.10
C SER A 295 12.38 -0.93 10.84
N HIS A 296 12.80 -1.97 10.11
CA HIS A 296 13.41 -3.15 10.72
C HIS A 296 14.70 -2.80 11.48
N GLN A 297 15.59 -2.02 10.87
CA GLN A 297 16.83 -1.56 11.51
C GLN A 297 16.54 -0.86 12.83
N LEU A 298 15.62 0.10 12.84
CA LEU A 298 15.30 0.89 14.04
C LEU A 298 14.60 0.06 15.13
N LEU A 299 13.73 -0.88 14.74
CA LEU A 299 13.13 -1.82 15.69
C LEU A 299 14.19 -2.73 16.31
N CYS A 300 15.18 -3.19 15.54
CA CYS A 300 16.29 -4.00 16.05
C CYS A 300 17.27 -3.21 16.93
N GLN A 301 17.43 -1.90 16.70
CA GLN A 301 18.24 -1.03 17.55
C GLN A 301 17.65 -0.89 18.96
N LYS A 302 16.30 -0.87 19.05
CA LYS A 302 15.53 -0.72 20.29
C LYS A 302 15.80 0.62 21.01
N GLU A 303 14.99 0.93 22.02
CA GLU A 303 15.23 2.01 22.99
C GLU A 303 15.77 1.36 24.27
N ASP A 304 17.03 1.63 24.62
CA ASP A 304 17.65 1.08 25.85
C ASP A 304 17.50 -0.45 26.04
N GLY A 305 17.53 -1.19 24.92
CA GLY A 305 17.48 -2.66 24.91
C GLY A 305 16.08 -3.30 24.78
N ASN A 306 15.00 -2.52 24.79
CA ASN A 306 13.61 -2.98 24.61
C ASN A 306 12.76 -2.04 23.73
N ILE A 307 11.55 -2.45 23.34
CA ILE A 307 10.65 -1.65 22.48
C ILE A 307 9.45 -1.14 23.27
N SER A 308 9.36 0.18 23.42
CA SER A 308 8.19 0.86 23.98
C SER A 308 7.19 1.25 22.87
N PRO A 309 5.91 1.50 23.19
CA PRO A 309 4.99 2.14 22.24
C PRO A 309 5.51 3.48 21.72
N GLN A 310 6.22 4.24 22.56
CA GLN A 310 6.86 5.50 22.20
C GLN A 310 7.96 5.30 21.16
N TRP A 311 8.75 4.23 21.28
CA TRP A 311 9.74 3.86 20.28
C TRP A 311 9.09 3.53 18.94
N VAL A 312 8.02 2.71 18.93
CA VAL A 312 7.27 2.40 17.70
C VAL A 312 6.73 3.69 17.05
N MET A 313 6.18 4.61 17.82
CA MET A 313 5.76 5.93 17.32
C MET A 313 6.93 6.74 16.75
N ARG A 314 8.12 6.68 17.35
CA ARG A 314 9.33 7.33 16.83
C ARG A 314 9.80 6.70 15.53
N VAL A 315 9.76 5.37 15.40
CA VAL A 315 10.10 4.65 14.16
C VAL A 315 9.13 5.05 13.04
N LEU A 316 7.83 5.06 13.32
CA LEU A 316 6.80 5.51 12.38
C LEU A 316 6.89 7.01 12.04
N ARG A 317 7.69 7.80 12.76
CA ARG A 317 7.96 9.23 12.48
C ARG A 317 9.34 9.46 11.87
N ASP A 318 10.01 8.42 11.40
CA ASP A 318 11.35 8.51 10.85
C ASP A 318 11.32 8.97 9.38
N HIS A 319 12.24 9.85 9.05
CA HIS A 319 12.47 10.41 7.72
C HIS A 319 13.90 10.15 7.25
N TYR A 320 14.57 9.11 7.75
CA TYR A 320 15.99 8.80 7.56
C TYR A 320 16.97 9.75 8.26
N GLU A 321 16.56 10.47 9.30
CA GLU A 321 17.47 11.24 10.14
C GLU A 321 18.57 10.33 10.73
N GLY A 322 19.80 10.84 10.79
CA GLY A 322 20.96 10.07 11.27
C GLY A 322 21.46 8.99 10.30
N THR A 323 21.04 9.02 9.03
CA THR A 323 21.62 8.19 7.95
C THR A 323 22.42 9.06 6.97
N PHE A 324 23.05 8.45 5.95
CA PHE A 324 23.71 9.22 4.88
C PHE A 324 22.75 10.11 4.07
N LEU A 325 21.44 9.81 4.10
CA LEU A 325 20.41 10.66 3.48
C LEU A 325 20.15 11.94 4.29
N GLY A 326 20.50 11.97 5.58
CA GLY A 326 20.43 13.16 6.42
C GLY A 326 19.03 13.58 6.87
N GLY A 327 17.97 12.91 6.41
CA GLY A 327 16.60 13.38 6.61
C GLY A 327 16.15 14.34 5.49
N PRO A 328 14.99 15.00 5.64
CA PRO A 328 14.58 16.06 4.75
C PRO A 328 15.43 17.33 4.96
N ASN A 329 15.75 18.02 3.87
CA ASN A 329 16.53 19.26 3.83
C ASN A 329 15.90 20.39 4.64
N PHE A 330 14.56 20.42 4.71
CA PHE A 330 13.81 21.48 5.38
C PHE A 330 13.08 20.97 6.62
N ASN A 331 12.06 20.13 6.44
CA ASN A 331 11.27 19.56 7.53
C ASN A 331 10.47 18.33 7.05
N ALA A 332 9.92 17.59 8.01
CA ALA A 332 9.11 16.37 7.79
C ALA A 332 7.93 16.56 6.83
N ALA A 333 7.31 17.75 6.77
CA ALA A 333 6.18 18.01 5.88
C ALA A 333 6.60 18.29 4.42
N LEU A 334 7.90 18.42 4.15
CA LEU A 334 8.49 18.57 2.82
C LEU A 334 9.57 17.51 2.61
N PRO A 335 9.19 16.24 2.48
CA PRO A 335 10.17 15.16 2.34
C PRO A 335 10.85 15.22 0.96
N ASP A 336 12.16 15.01 0.93
CA ASP A 336 12.94 14.89 -0.33
C ASP A 336 12.83 13.48 -0.95
N PHE A 337 12.35 12.49 -0.19
CA PHE A 337 12.25 11.07 -0.56
C PHE A 337 11.01 10.42 0.07
N LEU A 338 10.61 9.23 -0.38
CA LEU A 338 9.60 8.42 0.34
C LEU A 338 10.16 7.86 1.66
N THR A 339 9.62 8.34 2.77
CA THR A 339 10.02 8.05 4.16
C THR A 339 8.99 7.17 4.89
N LEU A 340 9.28 6.72 6.11
CA LEU A 340 8.30 5.95 6.90
C LEU A 340 7.08 6.80 7.26
N CYS A 341 7.31 8.04 7.67
CA CYS A 341 6.26 9.04 7.85
C CYS A 341 6.16 9.88 6.58
N MET A 342 5.06 9.76 5.85
CA MET A 342 4.85 10.54 4.64
C MET A 342 3.78 11.61 4.80
N HIS A 343 4.01 12.71 4.12
CA HIS A 343 3.09 13.83 4.01
C HIS A 343 2.92 14.19 2.54
N SER A 344 1.75 14.74 2.19
CA SER A 344 1.48 15.24 0.84
C SER A 344 2.56 16.24 0.42
N SER A 345 3.31 15.93 -0.63
CA SER A 345 4.40 16.77 -1.12
C SER A 345 4.04 17.43 -2.46
N PRO A 346 4.46 18.70 -2.70
CA PRO A 346 4.36 19.33 -4.02
C PRO A 346 5.10 18.57 -5.13
N ALA A 347 6.04 17.69 -4.77
CA ALA A 347 6.76 16.82 -5.69
C ALA A 347 5.93 15.61 -6.18
N GLU A 348 4.67 15.50 -5.76
CA GLU A 348 3.74 14.40 -6.12
C GLU A 348 4.23 13.01 -5.66
N PHE A 349 4.95 12.97 -4.53
CA PHE A 349 5.25 11.76 -3.77
C PHE A 349 4.05 11.27 -2.96
#